data_AF-A0A0B3A8Z0-F1
#
_entry.id   AF-A0A0B3A8Z0-F1
#
_cell.length_a   1.000
_cell.length_b   1.000
_cell.length_c   1.000
_cell.angle_alpha   90.00
_cell.angle_beta   90.00
_cell.angle_gamma   90.00
#
_symmetry.space_group_name_H-M   'P 1'
#
loop_
_entity.id
_entity.type
_entity.pdbx_description
1 polymer ?
#
loop_
_entity_poly.entity_id
_entity_poly.type
_entity_poly.pdbx_seq_one_letter_code
_entity_poly.pdbx_strand_id
1 'polypeptide(L)'
;MKVYKSDYIKYSRFIVRRLHTATCYGKGSMYEGNVIAGLPNAAIAKEVLEALVKQRICGKKKKEHGWKYYLNMERYDKIKEIIKEKGSSSIIPILLML
;
A
#
# COMPACT_ATOMS: atom_id res chain seq x y z
N MET A 1 -9.38 -2.21 15.36
CA MET A 1 -9.33 -0.74 15.51
C MET A 1 -10.20 -0.11 14.42
N LYS A 2 -10.84 1.05 14.63
CA LYS A 2 -11.63 1.70 13.58
C LYS A 2 -10.72 2.64 12.78
N VAL A 3 -10.33 2.24 11.58
CA VAL A 3 -9.55 3.10 10.66
C VAL A 3 -10.51 4.03 9.94
N TYR A 4 -10.28 5.35 10.05
CA TYR A 4 -11.08 6.33 9.31
C TYR A 4 -10.77 6.24 7.81
N LYS A 5 -11.80 6.48 6.98
CA LYS A 5 -11.68 6.49 5.51
C LYS A 5 -10.57 7.44 5.03
N SER A 6 -10.45 8.61 5.67
CA SER A 6 -9.42 9.60 5.39
C SER A 6 -8.00 9.07 5.64
N ASP A 7 -7.78 8.39 6.76
CA ASP A 7 -6.48 7.79 7.09
C ASP A 7 -6.16 6.65 6.14
N TYR A 8 -7.14 5.79 5.86
CA TYR A 8 -6.97 4.69 4.91
C TYR A 8 -6.47 5.20 3.54
N ILE A 9 -7.11 6.24 3.00
CA ILE A 9 -6.73 6.86 1.72
C ILE A 9 -5.30 7.42 1.79
N LYS A 10 -4.98 8.20 2.83
CA LYS A 10 -3.65 8.80 2.99
C LYS A 10 -2.55 7.75 3.07
N TYR A 11 -2.76 6.73 3.90
CA TYR A 11 -1.80 5.67 4.16
C TYR A 11 -1.61 4.79 2.93
N SER A 12 -2.71 4.44 2.25
CA SER A 12 -2.67 3.66 1.01
C SER A 12 -1.86 4.37 -0.08
N ARG A 13 -2.13 5.66 -0.31
CA ARG A 13 -1.36 6.48 -1.27
C ARG A 13 0.12 6.51 -0.90
N PHE A 14 0.43 6.72 0.37
CA PHE A 14 1.80 6.79 0.86
C PHE A 14 2.56 5.47 0.64
N ILE A 15 1.95 4.35 1.01
CA ILE A 15 2.52 3.00 0.86
C ILE A 15 2.75 2.68 -0.63
N VAL A 16 1.73 2.87 -1.47
CA VAL A 16 1.81 2.57 -2.91
C VAL A 16 2.86 3.44 -3.59
N ARG A 17 2.89 4.75 -3.30
CA ARG A 17 3.90 5.66 -3.85
C ARG A 17 5.32 5.29 -3.40
N ARG A 18 5.50 4.87 -2.15
CA ARG A 18 6.82 4.44 -1.68
C ARG A 18 7.33 3.21 -2.39
N LEU A 19 6.49 2.17 -2.47
CA LEU A 19 6.86 0.96 -3.19
C LEU A 19 7.12 1.26 -4.67
N HIS A 20 6.33 2.14 -5.29
CA HIS A 20 6.54 2.54 -6.68
C HIS A 20 7.86 3.29 -6.89
N THR A 21 8.15 4.27 -6.04
CA THR A 21 9.37 5.10 -6.13
C THR A 21 10.63 4.28 -5.88
N ALA A 22 10.55 3.30 -4.97
CA ALA A 22 11.63 2.35 -4.69
C ALA A 22 11.66 1.16 -5.68
N THR A 23 10.97 1.28 -6.82
CA THR A 23 10.89 0.26 -7.87
C THR A 23 10.57 -1.15 -7.36
N CYS A 24 9.73 -1.24 -6.33
CA CYS A 24 9.37 -2.49 -5.66
C CYS A 24 8.28 -3.23 -6.44
N TYR A 25 8.63 -3.72 -7.62
CA TYR A 25 7.83 -4.58 -8.49
C TYR A 25 8.73 -5.65 -9.11
N GLY A 26 8.14 -6.74 -9.62
CA GLY A 26 8.90 -7.88 -10.15
C GLY A 26 9.84 -8.48 -9.09
N LYS A 27 11.16 -8.30 -9.25
CA LYS A 27 12.18 -8.75 -8.28
C LYS A 27 12.30 -7.82 -7.07
N GLY A 28 11.94 -6.54 -7.21
CA GLY A 28 12.02 -5.50 -6.18
C GLY A 28 11.06 -5.76 -5.01
N SER A 29 11.49 -5.47 -3.78
CA SER A 29 10.65 -5.56 -2.58
C SER A 29 11.30 -4.91 -1.37
N MET A 30 10.49 -4.48 -0.41
CA MET A 30 10.92 -3.72 0.76
C MET A 30 10.37 -4.31 2.07
N TYR A 31 11.16 -4.33 3.14
CA TYR A 31 10.71 -4.82 4.46
C TYR A 31 9.59 -3.94 5.02
N GLU A 32 8.65 -4.57 5.75
CA GLU A 32 7.49 -3.90 6.37
C GLU A 32 7.85 -2.58 7.05
N GLY A 33 8.86 -2.60 7.92
CA GLY A 33 9.30 -1.42 8.67
C GLY A 33 9.68 -0.24 7.77
N ASN A 34 10.32 -0.52 6.62
CA ASN A 34 10.70 0.52 5.66
C ASN A 34 9.52 0.99 4.79
N VAL A 35 8.53 0.13 4.56
CA VAL A 35 7.32 0.49 3.80
C VAL A 35 6.50 1.51 4.58
N ILE A 36 6.32 1.27 5.87
CA ILE A 36 5.48 2.10 6.76
C ILE A 36 6.26 3.23 7.44
N ALA A 37 7.59 3.30 7.25
CA ALA A 37 8.44 4.34 7.81
C ALA A 37 7.93 5.74 7.44
N GLY A 38 7.81 6.61 8.45
CA GLY A 38 7.31 7.98 8.31
C GLY A 38 5.79 8.13 8.41
N LEU A 39 5.01 7.05 8.63
CA LEU A 39 3.60 7.16 9.01
C LEU A 39 3.46 7.36 10.52
N PRO A 40 2.56 8.25 10.98
CA PRO A 40 2.44 8.59 12.40
C PRO A 40 1.86 7.46 13.26
N ASN A 41 1.08 6.53 12.67
CA ASN A 41 0.53 5.38 13.39
C ASN A 41 0.87 4.06 12.69
N ALA A 42 1.84 3.33 13.25
CA ALA A 42 2.30 2.06 12.69
C ALA A 42 1.21 0.97 12.69
N ALA A 43 0.29 0.96 13.68
CA ALA A 43 -0.78 -0.03 13.73
C ALA A 43 -1.78 0.16 12.57
N ILE A 44 -2.20 1.41 12.31
CA ILE A 44 -3.05 1.75 11.16
C ILE A 44 -2.32 1.41 9.86
N ALA A 45 -1.03 1.72 9.76
CA ALA A 45 -0.23 1.42 8.58
C ALA A 45 -0.16 -0.06 8.26
N LYS A 46 -0.01 -0.92 9.27
CA LYS A 46 -0.02 -2.37 9.08
C LYS A 46 -1.40 -2.87 8.65
N GLU A 47 -2.48 -2.40 9.26
CA GLU A 47 -3.85 -2.77 8.85
C GLU A 47 -4.13 -2.37 7.39
N VAL A 48 -3.73 -1.15 6.99
CA VAL A 48 -3.87 -0.68 5.60
C VAL A 48 -3.01 -1.49 4.64
N LEU A 49 -1.76 -1.78 4.98
CA LEU A 49 -0.85 -2.58 4.16
C LEU A 49 -1.40 -3.99 3.92
N GLU A 50 -1.92 -4.64 4.96
CA GLU A 50 -2.55 -5.95 4.85
C GLU A 50 -3.84 -5.91 4.01
N ALA A 51 -4.63 -4.84 4.12
CA ALA A 51 -5.79 -4.64 3.25
C ALA A 51 -5.39 -4.49 1.77
N LEU A 52 -4.32 -3.76 1.46
CA LEU A 52 -3.78 -3.65 0.10
C LEU A 52 -3.29 -5.01 -0.44
N VAL A 53 -2.77 -5.89 0.44
CA VAL A 53 -2.42 -7.26 0.07
C VAL A 53 -3.67 -8.08 -0.25
N LYS A 54 -4.72 -8.00 0.59
CA LYS A 54 -6.01 -8.68 0.32
C LYS A 54 -6.63 -8.23 -1.02
N GLN A 55 -6.54 -6.95 -1.35
CA GLN A 55 -7.01 -6.38 -2.62
C GLN A 55 -6.11 -6.70 -3.83
N ARG A 56 -5.03 -7.47 -3.61
CA ARG A 56 -3.99 -7.82 -4.58
C ARG A 56 -3.29 -6.61 -5.20
N ILE A 57 -3.33 -5.43 -4.56
CA ILE A 57 -2.58 -4.25 -4.99
C ILE A 57 -1.11 -4.41 -4.60
N CYS A 58 -0.89 -4.92 -3.39
CA CYS A 58 0.43 -5.32 -2.91
C CYS A 58 0.54 -6.85 -2.88
N GLY A 59 1.75 -7.36 -3.05
CA GLY A 59 2.13 -8.71 -2.67
C GLY A 59 3.05 -8.68 -1.46
N LYS A 60 3.16 -9.80 -0.75
CA LYS A 60 4.14 -9.98 0.33
C LYS A 60 4.84 -11.33 0.21
N LYS A 61 6.12 -11.37 0.58
CA LYS A 61 6.95 -12.57 0.61
C LYS A 61 7.70 -12.67 1.92
N LYS A 62 7.72 -13.87 2.51
CA LYS A 62 8.47 -14.14 3.74
C LYS A 62 9.97 -14.18 3.41
N LYS A 63 10.77 -13.59 4.28
CA LYS A 63 12.23 -13.59 4.30
C LYS A 63 12.71 -13.83 5.74
N GLU A 64 14.01 -14.05 5.88
CA GLU A 64 14.68 -14.35 7.15
C GLU A 64 14.29 -13.35 8.25
N HIS A 65 14.41 -12.06 7.98
CA HIS A 65 14.09 -10.99 8.94
C HIS A 65 12.64 -10.47 8.86
N GLY A 66 11.71 -11.27 8.35
CA GLY A 66 10.28 -10.91 8.32
C GLY A 66 9.68 -10.79 6.92
N TRP A 67 8.70 -9.92 6.74
CA TRP A 67 7.95 -9.80 5.50
C TRP A 67 8.48 -8.66 4.62
N LYS A 68 8.63 -8.93 3.33
CA LYS A 68 8.87 -7.89 2.31
C LYS A 68 7.65 -7.73 1.42
N TYR A 69 7.31 -6.50 1.09
CA TYR A 69 6.16 -6.11 0.28
C TYR A 69 6.61 -5.53 -1.06
N TYR A 70 5.74 -5.64 -2.06
CA TYR A 70 5.95 -5.18 -3.43
C TYR A 70 4.60 -4.88 -4.09
N LEU A 71 4.60 -4.14 -5.18
CA LEU A 71 3.41 -3.85 -5.98
C LEU A 71 3.11 -5.00 -6.94
N ASN A 72 1.84 -5.38 -7.02
CA ASN A 72 1.38 -6.38 -7.98
C ASN A 72 1.12 -5.73 -9.34
N MET A 73 1.95 -6.06 -10.34
CA MET A 73 1.86 -5.48 -11.68
C MET A 73 0.62 -5.90 -12.45
N GLU A 74 -0.06 -6.99 -12.07
CA GLU A 74 -1.39 -7.33 -12.61
C GLU A 74 -2.45 -6.26 -12.30
N ARG A 75 -2.18 -5.40 -11.31
CA ARG A 75 -3.07 -4.31 -10.88
C ARG A 75 -2.46 -2.95 -11.18
N TYR A 76 -1.57 -2.88 -12.17
CA TYR A 76 -0.81 -1.67 -12.49
C TYR A 76 -1.70 -0.45 -12.79
N ASP A 77 -2.82 -0.62 -13.49
CA ASP A 77 -3.75 0.48 -13.76
C ASP A 77 -4.28 1.12 -12.47
N LYS A 78 -4.73 0.27 -11.53
CA LYS A 78 -5.20 0.72 -10.20
C LYS A 78 -4.09 1.38 -9.39
N ILE A 79 -2.88 0.83 -9.45
CA ILE A 79 -1.70 1.44 -8.82
C ILE A 79 -1.44 2.84 -9.39
N LYS A 80 -1.50 2.97 -10.72
CA LYS A 80 -1.27 4.24 -11.42
C LYS A 80 -2.35 5.26 -11.06
N GLU A 81 -3.61 4.83 -10.93
CA GLU A 81 -4.71 5.67 -10.45
C GLU A 81 -4.45 6.18 -9.03
N ILE A 82 -4.14 5.28 -8.07
CA ILE A 82 -3.80 5.65 -6.68
C ILE A 82 -2.63 6.64 -6.63
N ILE A 83 -1.61 6.46 -7.48
CA ILE A 83 -0.45 7.37 -7.53
C ILE A 83 -0.84 8.72 -8.12
N LYS A 84 -1.67 8.75 -9.16
CA LYS A 84 -2.11 9.98 -9.85
C LYS A 84 -3.13 10.78 -9.06
N GLU A 85 -3.83 10.18 -8.10
CA GLU A 85 -4.79 10.88 -7.25
C GLU A 85 -4.18 12.12 -6.58
N LYS A 86 -4.82 13.27 -6.81
CA LYS A 86 -4.55 14.56 -6.16
C LYS A 86 -5.84 15.03 -5.47
N GLY A 87 -5.71 15.64 -4.29
CA GLY A 87 -6.86 16.18 -3.55
C GLY A 87 -7.70 15.15 -2.78
N SER A 88 -8.96 15.48 -2.55
CA SER A 88 -9.93 14.74 -1.71
C SER A 88 -10.67 13.60 -2.43
N SER A 89 -10.63 13.55 -3.76
CA SER A 89 -11.20 12.46 -4.56
C SER A 89 -10.30 11.23 -4.51
N SER A 90 -10.88 10.07 -4.20
CA SER A 90 -10.16 8.79 -4.14
C SER A 90 -11.02 7.63 -4.64
N ILE A 91 -10.41 6.75 -5.44
CA ILE A 91 -10.93 5.46 -5.90
C ILE A 91 -10.70 4.35 -4.89
N ILE A 92 -9.84 4.58 -3.90
CA ILE A 92 -9.52 3.61 -2.85
C ILE A 92 -10.78 3.12 -2.11
N PRO A 93 -11.78 3.98 -1.81
CA PRO A 93 -13.08 3.54 -1.33
C PRO A 93 -13.86 2.62 -2.29
N ILE A 94 -13.69 2.78 -3.60
CA ILE A 94 -14.32 1.92 -4.62
C ILE A 94 -13.61 0.56 -4.66
N LEU A 95 -12.27 0.55 -4.49
CA LEU A 95 -11.48 -0.67 -4.32
C LEU A 95 -11.80 -1.44 -3.03
N LEU A 96 -12.42 -0.78 -2.05
CA LEU A 96 -12.87 -1.38 -0.78
C LEU A 96 -14.28 -2.00 -0.86
N MET A 97 -15.05 -1.70 -1.90
CA MET A 97 -16.42 -2.22 -2.10
C MET A 97 -16.49 -3.43 -3.06
N LEU A 98 -15.33 -3.88 -3.57
CA LEU A 98 -15.15 -5.05 -4.44
C LEU A 98 -14.28 -6.08 -3.72
#